data_AF-A0A351X0Z6-F1
#
_entry.id   AF-A0A351X0Z6-F1
#
_cell.length_a   1.000
_cell.length_b   1.000
_cell.length_c   1.000
_cell.angle_alpha   90.00
_cell.angle_beta   90.00
_cell.angle_gamma   90.00
#
_symmetry.space_group_name_H-M   'P 1'
#
loop_
_entity.id
_entity.type
_entity.pdbx_description
1 polymer ?
#
loop_
_entity_poly.entity_id
_entity_poly.type
_entity_poly.pdbx_seq_one_letter_code
_entity_poly.pdbx_strand_id
1 'polypeptide(L)'
;MFGDGATNIGYFHEALNLSKVWNLPILWVCENNQYGMGTSVERASAVSEIRQKADGFGMKNYQVDGMDVLKVREVAEKLFKEIRAGSGPQFLEVDTYRFRGHSMGDPERYRSTDEVHRWQENDPIGIFHKKLVEMKVAGDAELNHQADLA
;
A
#
# COMPACT_ATOMS: atom_id res chain seq x y z
N MET A 1 -1.49 -3.29 -9.65
CA MET A 1 -1.73 -2.57 -8.38
C MET A 1 -3.16 -2.06 -8.40
N PHE A 2 -3.77 -1.88 -7.23
CA PHE A 2 -5.15 -1.43 -7.06
C PHE A 2 -5.33 -0.90 -5.63
N GLY A 3 -6.39 -0.14 -5.38
CA GLY A 3 -6.76 0.33 -4.04
C GLY A 3 -7.61 -0.68 -3.27
N ASP A 4 -7.80 -0.42 -1.97
CA ASP A 4 -8.62 -1.21 -1.05
C ASP A 4 -10.05 -1.46 -1.58
N GLY A 5 -10.72 -0.41 -2.07
CA GLY A 5 -12.09 -0.51 -2.58
C GLY A 5 -12.25 -1.45 -3.79
N ALA A 6 -11.20 -1.61 -4.60
CA ALA A 6 -11.23 -2.51 -5.76
C ALA A 6 -11.32 -3.98 -5.34
N THR A 7 -10.95 -4.31 -4.10
CA THR A 7 -10.97 -5.70 -3.61
C THR A 7 -12.37 -6.24 -3.31
N ASN A 8 -13.41 -5.42 -3.50
CA ASN A 8 -14.82 -5.81 -3.30
C ASN A 8 -15.57 -6.09 -4.61
N ILE A 9 -14.89 -6.07 -5.77
CA ILE A 9 -15.51 -6.37 -7.08
C ILE A 9 -15.26 -7.83 -7.48
N GLY A 10 -16.18 -8.43 -8.24
CA GLY A 10 -16.06 -9.84 -8.68
C GLY A 10 -14.78 -10.12 -9.47
N TYR A 11 -14.42 -9.22 -10.39
CA TYR A 11 -13.22 -9.37 -11.23
C TYR A 11 -11.92 -9.46 -10.44
N PHE A 12 -11.85 -8.87 -9.24
CA PHE A 12 -10.69 -9.03 -8.35
C PHE A 12 -10.54 -10.50 -7.92
N HIS A 13 -11.61 -11.11 -7.45
CA HIS A 13 -11.61 -12.51 -7.00
C HIS A 13 -11.37 -13.48 -8.15
N GLU A 14 -12.00 -13.25 -9.30
CA GLU A 14 -11.80 -14.06 -10.50
C GLU A 14 -10.33 -14.04 -10.97
N ALA A 15 -9.70 -12.86 -10.99
CA ALA A 15 -8.32 -12.70 -11.40
C ALA A 15 -7.33 -13.36 -10.42
N LEU A 16 -7.54 -13.21 -9.11
CA LEU A 16 -6.72 -13.87 -8.08
C LEU A 16 -6.81 -15.39 -8.22
N ASN A 17 -8.02 -15.93 -8.33
CA ASN A 17 -8.25 -17.37 -8.52
C ASN A 17 -7.53 -17.88 -9.77
N LEU A 18 -7.71 -17.22 -10.92
CA LEU A 18 -7.10 -17.65 -12.19
C LEU A 18 -5.57 -17.61 -12.12
N SER A 19 -5.01 -16.55 -11.51
CA SER A 19 -3.56 -16.44 -11.34
C SER A 19 -2.98 -17.58 -10.51
N LYS A 20 -3.72 -18.06 -9.50
CA LYS A 20 -3.32 -19.18 -8.66
C LYS A 20 -3.44 -20.51 -9.39
N VAL A 21 -4.56 -20.77 -10.08
CA VAL A 21 -4.79 -22.00 -10.86
C VAL A 21 -3.70 -22.19 -11.91
N TRP A 22 -3.27 -21.11 -12.56
CA TRP A 22 -2.21 -21.15 -13.58
C TRP A 22 -0.80 -20.95 -13.02
N ASN A 23 -0.65 -20.81 -11.70
CA ASN A 23 0.62 -20.56 -11.02
C ASN A 23 1.43 -19.41 -11.64
N LEU A 24 0.76 -18.30 -12.00
CA LEU A 24 1.39 -17.18 -12.70
C LEU A 24 2.38 -16.43 -11.81
N PRO A 25 3.48 -15.88 -12.37
CA PRO A 25 4.45 -15.11 -11.61
C PRO A 25 3.98 -13.65 -11.38
N ILE A 26 2.93 -13.46 -10.57
CA ILE A 26 2.28 -12.16 -10.33
C ILE A 26 2.44 -11.73 -8.86
N LEU A 27 2.80 -10.48 -8.62
CA LEU A 27 2.60 -9.82 -7.34
C LEU A 27 1.35 -8.93 -7.40
N TRP A 28 0.30 -9.30 -6.69
CA TRP A 28 -0.87 -8.44 -6.50
C TRP A 28 -0.56 -7.47 -5.36
N VAL A 29 -0.61 -6.16 -5.64
CA VAL A 29 -0.33 -5.12 -4.64
C VAL A 29 -1.59 -4.30 -4.41
N CYS A 30 -2.07 -4.32 -3.17
CA CYS A 30 -3.15 -3.48 -2.68
C CYS A 30 -2.56 -2.27 -1.97
N GLU A 31 -2.76 -1.07 -2.52
CA GLU A 31 -2.48 0.18 -1.83
C GLU A 31 -3.70 0.51 -0.94
N ASN A 32 -3.64 0.06 0.31
CA ASN A 32 -4.73 0.25 1.25
C ASN A 32 -4.63 1.64 1.89
N ASN A 33 -5.39 2.61 1.39
CA ASN A 33 -5.42 3.97 1.92
C ASN A 33 -6.57 4.21 2.92
N GLN A 34 -7.15 3.12 3.43
CA GLN A 34 -8.30 3.06 4.34
C GLN A 34 -9.67 3.41 3.74
N TYR A 35 -9.74 3.94 2.50
CA TYR A 35 -10.98 4.45 1.92
C TYR A 35 -11.17 4.23 0.40
N GLY A 36 -12.21 3.47 0.05
CA GLY A 36 -12.80 3.44 -1.28
C GLY A 36 -13.66 4.67 -1.53
N MET A 37 -13.09 5.71 -2.16
CA MET A 37 -13.66 7.06 -2.23
C MET A 37 -13.92 7.63 -0.82
N GLY A 38 -15.13 7.45 -0.30
CA GLY A 38 -15.55 7.88 1.04
C GLY A 38 -16.09 6.76 1.92
N THR A 39 -15.99 5.50 1.48
CA THR A 39 -16.39 4.34 2.29
C THR A 39 -15.15 3.70 2.89
N SER A 40 -15.08 3.60 4.22
CA SER A 40 -13.95 2.96 4.90
C SER A 40 -13.92 1.45 4.66
N VAL A 41 -12.74 0.84 4.79
CA VAL A 41 -12.55 -0.62 4.66
C VAL A 41 -13.51 -1.40 5.56
N GLU A 42 -13.62 -1.02 6.84
CA GLU A 42 -14.51 -1.65 7.84
C GLU A 42 -16.00 -1.63 7.44
N ARG A 43 -16.42 -0.63 6.65
CA ARG A 43 -17.81 -0.53 6.18
C ARG A 43 -18.05 -1.28 4.88
N ALA A 44 -17.00 -1.51 4.10
CA ALA A 44 -17.08 -2.08 2.77
C ALA A 44 -16.67 -3.56 2.70
N SER A 45 -16.01 -4.08 3.73
CA SER A 45 -15.47 -5.44 3.73
C SER A 45 -15.76 -6.19 5.01
N ALA A 46 -16.03 -7.50 4.87
CA ALA A 46 -16.22 -8.40 6.00
C ALA A 46 -14.90 -8.78 6.69
N VAL A 47 -13.76 -8.52 6.03
CA VAL A 47 -12.41 -8.67 6.58
C VAL A 47 -11.69 -7.34 6.50
N SER A 48 -11.15 -6.87 7.62
CA SER A 48 -10.49 -5.57 7.73
C SER A 48 -9.06 -5.59 7.19
N GLU A 49 -8.31 -6.65 7.47
CA GLU A 49 -7.02 -6.92 6.85
C GLU A 49 -7.23 -7.47 5.43
N ILE A 50 -7.01 -6.64 4.42
CA ILE A 50 -7.35 -6.96 3.02
C ILE A 50 -6.56 -8.15 2.51
N ARG A 51 -5.32 -8.33 2.98
CA ARG A 51 -4.48 -9.49 2.64
C ARG A 51 -5.16 -10.84 2.94
N GLN A 52 -6.06 -10.92 3.92
CA GLN A 52 -6.75 -12.16 4.28
C GLN A 52 -7.65 -12.68 3.16
N LYS A 53 -8.07 -11.81 2.22
CA LYS A 53 -8.80 -12.24 1.02
C LYS A 53 -7.99 -13.21 0.15
N ALA A 54 -6.66 -13.13 0.21
CA ALA A 54 -5.77 -14.04 -0.50
C ALA A 54 -5.78 -15.47 0.09
N ASP A 55 -6.13 -15.62 1.38
CA ASP A 55 -6.20 -16.92 2.06
C ASP A 55 -7.26 -17.83 1.42
N GLY A 56 -8.38 -17.26 0.96
CA GLY A 56 -9.44 -17.98 0.24
C GLY A 56 -8.96 -18.67 -1.04
N PHE A 57 -7.80 -18.28 -1.58
CA PHE A 57 -7.19 -18.87 -2.77
C PHE A 57 -5.91 -19.66 -2.44
N GLY A 58 -5.58 -19.86 -1.15
CA GLY A 58 -4.30 -20.44 -0.75
C GLY A 58 -3.09 -19.66 -1.30
N MET A 59 -3.24 -18.35 -1.43
CA MET A 59 -2.21 -17.46 -1.97
C MET A 59 -1.41 -16.84 -0.82
N LYS A 60 -0.08 -16.94 -0.92
CA LYS A 60 0.83 -16.35 0.07
C LYS A 60 0.64 -14.84 0.11
N ASN A 61 0.51 -14.28 1.31
CA ASN A 61 0.25 -12.86 1.48
C ASN A 61 1.09 -12.23 2.60
N TYR A 62 1.26 -10.92 2.50
CA TYR A 62 2.00 -10.09 3.46
C TYR A 62 1.33 -8.72 3.59
N GLN A 63 1.45 -8.12 4.78
CA GLN A 63 1.20 -6.70 4.99
C GLN A 63 2.54 -6.00 5.20
N VAL A 64 2.64 -4.76 4.75
CA VAL A 64 3.77 -3.87 5.03
C VAL A 64 3.25 -2.48 5.35
N ASP A 65 3.92 -1.82 6.29
CA ASP A 65 3.74 -0.38 6.52
C ASP A 65 4.20 0.39 5.27
N GLY A 66 3.24 0.99 4.57
CA GLY A 66 3.44 1.78 3.37
C GLY A 66 4.09 3.14 3.61
N MET A 67 4.16 3.58 4.87
CA MET A 67 4.81 4.84 5.26
C MET A 67 6.33 4.67 5.42
N ASP A 68 6.86 3.43 5.44
CA ASP A 68 8.30 3.14 5.42
C ASP A 68 8.76 2.61 4.05
N VAL A 69 9.25 3.52 3.21
CA VAL A 69 9.71 3.18 1.84
C VAL A 69 10.80 2.10 1.80
N LEU A 70 11.68 2.04 2.81
CA LEU A 70 12.72 1.01 2.87
C LEU A 70 12.12 -0.35 3.19
N LYS A 71 11.10 -0.39 4.05
CA LYS A 71 10.41 -1.64 4.38
C LYS A 71 9.58 -2.16 3.20
N VAL A 72 8.87 -1.27 2.51
CA VAL A 72 8.16 -1.61 1.27
C VAL A 72 9.13 -2.20 0.25
N ARG A 73 10.28 -1.56 0.04
CA ARG A 73 11.32 -2.06 -0.87
C ARG A 73 11.84 -3.45 -0.45
N GLU A 74 12.21 -3.62 0.81
CA GLU A 74 12.73 -4.89 1.35
C GLU A 74 11.75 -6.04 1.11
N VAL A 75 10.47 -5.83 1.45
CA VAL A 75 9.42 -6.83 1.27
C VAL A 75 9.21 -7.10 -0.21
N ALA A 76 9.05 -6.07 -1.04
CA ALA A 76 8.85 -6.24 -2.48
C ALA A 76 10.00 -7.03 -3.14
N GLU A 77 11.26 -6.70 -2.82
CA GLU A 77 12.44 -7.44 -3.32
C GLU A 77 12.41 -8.92 -2.93
N LYS A 78 12.01 -9.24 -1.69
CA LYS A 78 11.84 -10.62 -1.24
C LYS A 78 10.77 -11.35 -2.06
N LEU A 79 9.58 -10.76 -2.21
CA LEU A 79 8.48 -11.38 -2.95
C LEU A 79 8.82 -11.57 -4.42
N PHE A 80 9.49 -10.59 -5.05
CA PHE A 80 9.95 -10.73 -6.42
C PHE A 80 10.92 -11.90 -6.60
N LYS A 81 11.84 -12.12 -5.66
CA LYS A 81 12.75 -13.28 -5.70
C LYS A 81 11.98 -14.59 -5.63
N GLU A 82 11.03 -14.71 -4.70
CA GLU A 82 10.22 -15.92 -4.55
C GLU A 82 9.35 -16.21 -5.78
N ILE A 83 8.66 -15.18 -6.29
CA ILE A 83 7.80 -15.26 -7.48
C ILE A 83 8.61 -15.69 -8.70
N ARG A 84 9.78 -15.07 -8.92
CA ARG A 84 10.69 -15.43 -10.02
C ARG A 84 11.29 -16.83 -9.87
N ALA A 85 11.38 -17.34 -8.64
CA ALA A 85 11.78 -18.73 -8.36
C ALA A 85 10.64 -19.75 -8.53
N GLY A 86 9.44 -19.31 -8.93
CA GLY A 86 8.32 -20.20 -9.26
C GLY A 86 7.34 -20.45 -8.11
N SER A 87 7.33 -19.62 -7.06
CA SER A 87 6.39 -19.75 -5.94
C SER A 87 4.92 -19.52 -6.31
N GLY A 88 4.65 -19.14 -7.55
CA GLY A 88 3.33 -18.69 -8.01
C GLY A 88 3.00 -17.27 -7.55
N PRO A 89 1.72 -16.86 -7.68
CA PRO A 89 1.31 -15.51 -7.35
C PRO A 89 1.34 -15.28 -5.84
N GLN A 90 1.58 -14.03 -5.45
CA GLN A 90 1.53 -13.59 -4.06
C GLN A 90 0.78 -12.27 -3.93
N PHE A 91 0.34 -11.96 -2.71
CA PHE A 91 -0.39 -10.74 -2.38
C PHE A 91 0.39 -9.87 -1.39
N LEU A 92 0.47 -8.57 -1.65
CA LEU A 92 1.06 -7.59 -0.75
C LEU A 92 0.05 -6.48 -0.47
N GLU A 93 -0.35 -6.36 0.78
CA GLU A 93 -1.08 -5.21 1.30
C GLU A 93 -0.08 -4.17 1.78
N VAL A 94 -0.17 -2.96 1.21
CA VAL A 94 0.63 -1.80 1.59
C VAL A 94 -0.31 -0.87 2.36
N ASP A 95 -0.15 -0.84 3.67
CA ASP A 95 -0.99 -0.04 4.57
C ASP A 95 -0.51 1.41 4.55
N THR A 96 -1.33 2.32 4.06
CA THR A 96 -0.95 3.71 3.80
C THR A 96 -2.15 4.65 3.98
N TYR A 97 -2.01 5.91 3.59
CA TYR A 97 -3.06 6.91 3.76
C TYR A 97 -3.11 7.94 2.65
N ARG A 98 -4.33 8.30 2.23
CA ARG A 98 -4.55 9.33 1.21
C ARG A 98 -4.73 10.70 1.88
N PHE A 99 -3.71 11.55 1.87
CA PHE A 99 -3.77 12.86 2.56
C PHE A 99 -4.79 13.85 2.01
N ARG A 100 -5.22 13.70 0.76
CA ARG A 100 -6.21 14.56 0.08
C ARG A 100 -7.47 13.77 -0.23
N GLY A 101 -8.56 14.48 -0.57
CA GLY A 101 -9.81 13.87 -0.98
C GLY A 101 -9.65 12.91 -2.15
N HIS A 102 -10.69 12.12 -2.43
CA HIS A 102 -10.67 11.15 -3.52
C HIS A 102 -10.40 11.81 -4.88
N SER A 103 -10.87 13.05 -5.03
CA SER A 103 -10.62 13.92 -6.17
C SER A 103 -10.59 15.37 -5.71
N MET A 104 -10.22 16.29 -6.61
CA MET A 104 -10.15 17.74 -6.31
C MET A 104 -11.46 18.34 -5.81
N GLY A 105 -12.62 17.74 -6.13
CA GLY A 105 -13.93 18.22 -5.71
C GLY A 105 -14.50 17.50 -4.48
N ASP A 106 -13.77 16.55 -3.90
CA ASP A 106 -14.25 15.79 -2.75
C ASP A 106 -14.19 16.63 -1.47
N PRO A 107 -15.31 16.83 -0.75
CA PRO A 107 -15.35 17.60 0.49
C PRO A 107 -14.85 16.84 1.73
N GLU A 108 -14.44 15.56 1.60
CA GLU A 108 -13.76 14.76 2.64
C GLU A 108 -14.57 14.52 3.94
N ARG A 109 -15.90 14.58 3.88
CA ARG A 109 -16.79 14.53 5.07
C ARG A 109 -16.82 13.20 5.84
N TYR A 110 -16.08 12.19 5.37
CA TYR A 110 -16.11 10.82 5.89
C TYR A 110 -14.92 10.48 6.80
N ARG A 111 -14.06 11.46 7.10
CA ARG A 111 -12.87 11.33 7.96
C ARG A 111 -12.65 12.62 8.73
N SER A 112 -11.95 12.51 9.87
CA SER A 112 -11.65 13.67 10.71
C SER A 112 -10.35 14.34 10.30
N THR A 113 -10.23 15.65 10.55
CA THR A 113 -8.96 16.37 10.37
C THR A 113 -7.84 15.77 11.23
N ASP A 114 -8.17 15.35 12.46
CA ASP A 114 -7.21 14.78 13.40
C ASP A 114 -6.65 13.44 12.90
N GLU A 115 -7.49 12.62 12.27
CA GLU A 115 -7.04 11.39 11.63
C GLU A 115 -6.03 11.68 10.52
N VAL A 116 -6.35 12.62 9.62
CA VAL A 116 -5.44 13.01 8.53
C VAL A 116 -4.12 13.54 9.08
N HIS A 117 -4.16 14.40 10.10
CA HIS A 117 -2.96 14.97 10.72
C HIS A 117 -2.05 13.90 11.33
N ARG A 118 -2.60 12.89 12.02
CA ARG A 118 -1.79 11.78 12.58
C ARG A 118 -0.99 11.03 11.52
N TRP A 119 -1.58 10.84 10.33
CA TRP A 119 -0.87 10.22 9.21
C TRP A 119 0.16 11.16 8.58
N GLN A 120 -0.13 12.47 8.52
CA GLN A 120 0.82 13.47 8.01
C GLN A 120 2.03 13.67 8.91
N GLU A 121 1.89 13.51 10.23
CA GLU A 121 3.03 13.53 11.17
C GLU A 121 4.04 12.40 10.90
N ASN A 122 3.59 11.34 10.22
CA ASN A 122 4.38 10.17 9.85
C ASN A 122 4.46 10.03 8.33
N ASP A 123 4.62 11.14 7.60
CA ASP A 123 4.71 11.11 6.14
C ASP A 123 5.97 10.36 5.66
N PRO A 124 5.87 9.58 4.57
CA PRO A 124 6.96 8.70 4.14
C PRO A 124 8.18 9.49 3.63
N ILE A 125 7.99 10.71 3.15
CA ILE A 125 9.08 11.56 2.64
C ILE A 125 9.90 12.09 3.82
N GLY A 126 9.25 12.64 4.84
CA GLY A 126 9.87 13.11 6.08
C GLY A 126 10.55 11.99 6.85
N ILE A 127 9.93 10.80 6.94
CA ILE A 127 10.55 9.61 7.52
C ILE A 127 11.83 9.23 6.76
N PHE A 128 11.77 9.17 5.43
CA PHE A 128 12.91 8.76 4.62
C PHE A 128 14.03 9.82 4.62
N HIS A 129 13.68 11.11 4.60
CA HIS A 129 14.61 12.23 4.76
C HIS A 129 15.44 12.05 6.03
N LYS A 130 14.79 11.88 7.19
CA LYS A 130 15.49 11.66 8.47
C LYS A 130 16.44 10.46 8.38
N LYS A 131 16.00 9.35 7.80
CA LYS A 131 16.84 8.16 7.62
C LYS A 131 18.09 8.45 6.76
N LEU A 132 17.96 9.20 5.66
CA LEU A 132 19.10 9.55 4.79
C LEU A 132 20.14 10.40 5.52
N VAL A 133 19.71 11.37 6.32
CA VAL A 133 20.58 12.22 7.14
C VAL A 133 21.28 11.39 8.23
N GLU A 134 20.54 10.54 8.95
CA GLU A 134 21.09 9.64 9.97
C GLU A 134 22.14 8.67 9.39
N MET A 135 21.88 8.15 8.18
CA MET A 135 22.81 7.30 7.44
C MET A 135 23.98 8.06 6.80
N LYS A 136 24.01 9.40 6.91
CA LYS A 136 25.01 10.29 6.29
C LYS A 136 25.12 10.10 4.77
N VAL A 137 24.01 9.78 4.12
CA VAL A 137 23.94 9.64 2.65
C VAL A 137 23.80 11.01 1.98
N ALA A 138 23.06 11.92 2.61
CA ALA A 138 22.89 13.32 2.18
C ALA A 138 22.65 14.21 3.41
N GLY A 139 22.88 15.51 3.28
CA GLY A 139 22.58 16.50 4.33
C GLY A 139 21.24 17.21 4.11
N ASP A 140 20.67 17.80 5.17
CA ASP A 140 19.37 18.50 5.11
C ASP A 140 19.31 19.56 4.00
N ALA A 141 20.38 20.34 3.79
CA ALA A 141 20.39 21.39 2.78
C ALA A 141 20.25 20.85 1.35
N GLU A 142 20.86 19.70 1.07
CA GLU A 142 20.77 19.04 -0.24
C GLU A 142 19.36 18.47 -0.47
N LEU A 143 18.79 17.83 0.55
CA LEU A 143 17.47 17.21 0.47
C LEU A 143 16.34 18.25 0.40
N ASN A 144 16.43 19.33 1.16
CA ASN A 144 15.48 20.44 1.07
C ASN A 144 15.53 21.12 -0.31
N HIS A 145 16.74 21.31 -0.86
CA HIS A 145 16.87 21.88 -2.21
C HIS A 145 16.20 21.00 -3.27
N GLN A 146 16.30 19.66 -3.16
CA GLN A 146 15.60 18.75 -4.06
C GLN A 146 14.08 18.80 -3.90
N ALA A 147 13.57 18.96 -2.68
CA ALA A 147 12.14 19.06 -2.42
C ALA A 147 11.52 20.32 -3.06
N ASP A 148 12.26 21.43 -3.07
CA ASP A 148 11.81 22.69 -3.69
C ASP A 148 11.74 22.63 -5.23
N LEU A 149 12.38 21.63 -5.85
CA LEU A 149 12.37 21.43 -7.31
C LEU A 149 11.21 20.56 -7.81
N ALA A 150 10.48 19.89 -6.91
CA ALA A 150 9.39 18.96 -7.22
C ALA A 150 8.01 19.63 -7.18
#